data_AF-A0A9X2ZSA2-F1
#
_entry.id   AF-A0A9X2ZSA2-F1
#
_cell.length_a   1.000
_cell.length_b   1.000
_cell.length_c   1.000
_cell.angle_alpha   90.00
_cell.angle_beta   90.00
_cell.angle_gamma   90.00
#
_symmetry.space_group_name_H-M   'P 1'
#
loop_
_entity.id
_entity.type
_entity.pdbx_description
1 polymer ?
#
loop_
_entity_poly.entity_id
_entity_poly.type
_entity_poly.pdbx_seq_one_letter_code
_entity_poly.pdbx_strand_id
1 'polypeptide(L)'
;MSRVWFGLLLMVLAGVVGGGCSSPPTLQSHSLSQAPAIDGALSEWGGALARVDGRSVSMSAAPTDSLLYLAVVIPDRDLIRSVAENGLIVWIDPAGEERHTYGVRYPLGRRAQQAGAGQGGGASGADAPRGGAPLDDLFPSDLAVIRNDTVRYRMPAGLSSALKAQATLDTGSLIYEMAVPVSPSRSATTGDRWEHGLRGELGNTVAIGLQTPDPEDTDLVTPSSRGIPSVTGRGGRRRSPRGRRRGRRGQQRQQPSAPTPDRPTLDLWTRIAGSGGS
;
A
#
# COMPACT_ATOMS: atom_id res chain seq x y z
N MET A 1 -9.42 33.25 73.35
CA MET A 1 -9.64 31.86 73.80
C MET A 1 -9.44 30.92 72.62
N SER A 2 -8.64 29.88 72.84
CA SER A 2 -8.37 28.65 72.08
C SER A 2 -8.07 28.60 70.58
N ARG A 3 -6.97 27.88 70.32
CA ARG A 3 -6.38 27.36 69.08
C ARG A 3 -7.00 25.99 68.74
N VAL A 4 -7.09 25.64 67.45
CA VAL A 4 -6.95 24.26 66.92
C VAL A 4 -6.46 24.41 65.47
N TRP A 5 -5.16 24.42 65.15
CA TRP A 5 -4.22 23.30 64.92
C TRP A 5 -4.53 22.35 63.74
N PHE A 6 -3.54 22.27 62.85
CA PHE A 6 -3.35 21.50 61.61
C PHE A 6 -3.65 19.99 61.71
N GLY A 7 -4.07 19.37 60.60
CA GLY A 7 -3.89 17.92 60.37
C GLY A 7 -4.68 17.31 59.19
N LEU A 8 -3.97 16.60 58.29
CA LEU A 8 -4.37 15.86 57.06
C LEU A 8 -4.63 16.74 55.82
N LEU A 9 -3.75 16.85 54.81
CA LEU A 9 -2.92 15.89 54.07
C LEU A 9 -3.71 14.76 53.36
N LEU A 10 -3.60 14.81 52.02
CA LEU A 10 -3.62 13.69 51.05
C LEU A 10 -4.95 13.35 50.34
N MET A 11 -4.84 13.25 49.00
CA MET A 11 -5.79 12.75 48.00
C MET A 11 -7.03 13.64 47.81
N VAL A 12 -7.24 14.27 46.65
CA VAL A 12 -7.55 13.58 45.38
C VAL A 12 -6.91 14.34 44.21
N LEU A 13 -5.69 13.93 43.84
CA LEU A 13 -5.16 14.11 42.49
C LEU A 13 -5.63 12.87 41.69
N ALA A 14 -6.93 12.75 41.45
CA ALA A 14 -7.48 11.67 40.61
C ALA A 14 -7.27 12.08 39.14
N GLY A 15 -6.50 11.25 38.45
CA GLY A 15 -5.95 11.51 37.14
C GLY A 15 -6.99 11.91 36.10
N VAL A 16 -6.71 13.05 35.46
CA VAL A 16 -7.07 13.25 34.06
C VAL A 16 -5.93 12.64 33.24
N VAL A 17 -5.87 11.32 33.16
CA VAL A 17 -5.13 10.64 32.09
C VAL A 17 -6.06 10.69 30.89
N GLY A 18 -6.04 11.84 30.20
CA GLY A 18 -6.65 11.97 28.88
C GLY A 18 -5.87 11.11 27.90
N GLY A 19 -6.21 9.83 27.83
CA GLY A 19 -5.92 9.02 26.65
C GLY A 19 -6.69 9.62 25.50
N GLY A 20 -6.08 10.56 24.79
CA GLY A 20 -6.59 11.02 23.51
C GLY A 20 -6.59 9.82 22.58
N CYS A 21 -7.75 9.18 22.40
CA CYS A 21 -8.04 8.50 21.14
C CYS A 21 -7.99 9.59 20.07
N SER A 22 -6.81 9.87 19.55
CA SER A 22 -6.65 10.70 18.37
C SER A 22 -7.22 9.91 17.21
N SER A 23 -8.50 10.13 16.91
CA SER A 23 -9.06 9.67 15.65
C SER A 23 -8.20 10.22 14.52
N PRO A 24 -7.85 9.41 13.50
CA PRO A 24 -7.02 9.92 12.41
C PRO A 24 -7.63 11.17 11.77
N PRO A 25 -6.75 12.06 11.26
CA PRO A 25 -7.18 13.33 10.69
C PRO A 25 -8.20 13.10 9.57
N THR A 26 -9.22 13.94 9.53
CA THR A 26 -10.23 13.93 8.46
C THR A 26 -9.83 14.96 7.40
N LEU A 27 -9.63 14.48 6.18
CA LEU A 27 -9.43 15.30 5.00
C LEU A 27 -10.80 15.71 4.44
N GLN A 28 -10.91 16.99 4.12
CA GLN A 28 -12.06 17.48 3.36
C GLN A 28 -11.95 16.96 1.94
N SER A 29 -12.94 16.17 1.51
CA SER A 29 -13.09 15.87 0.08
C SER A 29 -13.44 17.15 -0.66
N HIS A 30 -13.00 17.28 -1.90
CA HIS A 30 -13.43 18.35 -2.78
C HIS A 30 -13.95 17.76 -4.08
N SER A 31 -14.85 18.50 -4.72
CA SER A 31 -15.28 18.20 -6.08
C SER A 31 -14.26 18.78 -7.05
N LEU A 32 -13.75 17.95 -7.95
CA LEU A 32 -12.92 18.40 -9.05
C LEU A 32 -13.81 18.94 -10.18
N SER A 33 -13.41 20.02 -10.83
CA SER A 33 -14.15 20.58 -11.99
C SER A 33 -14.14 19.65 -13.20
N GLN A 34 -13.14 18.77 -13.28
CA GLN A 34 -13.00 17.71 -14.26
C GLN A 34 -12.32 16.51 -13.61
N ALA A 35 -12.56 15.30 -14.11
CA ALA A 35 -11.79 14.13 -13.73
C ALA A 35 -10.29 14.34 -14.03
N PRO A 36 -9.39 14.10 -13.07
CA PRO A 36 -7.96 14.25 -13.29
C PRO A 36 -7.44 13.09 -14.15
N ALA A 37 -6.47 13.40 -15.00
CA ALA A 37 -5.59 12.40 -15.59
C ALA A 37 -4.72 11.76 -14.50
N ILE A 38 -4.37 10.50 -14.71
CA ILE A 38 -3.46 9.77 -13.83
C ILE A 38 -2.12 9.73 -14.56
N ASP A 39 -1.39 10.84 -14.53
CA ASP A 39 -0.19 11.10 -15.33
C ASP A 39 1.01 11.60 -14.50
N GLY A 40 0.80 11.85 -13.21
CA GLY A 40 1.79 12.34 -12.26
C GLY A 40 1.85 13.87 -12.17
N ALA A 41 0.89 14.60 -12.72
CA ALA A 41 0.84 16.06 -12.67
C ALA A 41 -0.23 16.59 -11.69
N LEU A 42 0.19 17.47 -10.78
CA LEU A 42 -0.70 17.99 -9.73
C LEU A 42 -1.63 19.13 -10.17
N SER A 43 -1.51 19.65 -11.40
CA SER A 43 -2.23 20.86 -11.82
C SER A 43 -3.75 20.71 -11.79
N GLU A 44 -4.26 19.51 -12.01
CA GLU A 44 -5.71 19.23 -12.05
C GLU A 44 -6.32 19.09 -10.65
N TRP A 45 -5.50 18.96 -9.61
CA TRP A 45 -5.93 18.78 -8.22
C TRP A 45 -6.26 20.08 -7.49
N GLY A 46 -6.20 21.23 -8.18
CA GLY A 46 -6.67 22.52 -7.68
C GLY A 46 -5.97 23.03 -6.40
N GLY A 47 -4.78 22.52 -6.08
CA GLY A 47 -4.05 22.85 -4.85
C GLY A 47 -4.64 22.24 -3.56
N ALA A 48 -5.56 21.28 -3.67
CA ALA A 48 -6.30 20.71 -2.54
C ALA A 48 -5.56 19.61 -1.76
N LEU A 49 -4.22 19.60 -1.81
CA LEU A 49 -3.39 18.67 -1.04
C LEU A 49 -3.30 19.14 0.41
N ALA A 50 -3.71 18.28 1.34
CA ALA A 50 -3.60 18.54 2.77
C ALA A 50 -2.59 17.59 3.42
N ARG A 51 -1.85 18.10 4.40
CA ARG A 51 -0.82 17.34 5.11
C ARG A 51 -1.47 16.27 5.97
N VAL A 52 -0.98 15.03 5.87
CA VAL A 52 -1.55 13.89 6.59
C VAL A 52 -0.78 13.66 7.87
N ASP A 53 -1.49 13.73 9.01
CA ASP A 53 -1.00 13.37 10.34
C ASP A 53 0.34 14.04 10.72
N GLY A 54 0.52 15.30 10.32
CA GLY A 54 1.74 16.10 10.58
C GLY A 54 3.01 15.63 9.84
N ARG A 55 3.00 14.45 9.22
CA ARG A 55 4.11 13.89 8.44
C ARG A 55 4.36 14.66 7.16
N SER A 56 5.53 14.46 6.55
CA SER A 56 5.88 15.07 5.26
C SER A 56 5.02 14.65 4.07
N VAL A 57 4.01 13.81 4.28
CA VAL A 57 3.07 13.37 3.26
C VAL A 57 1.90 14.32 3.14
N SER A 58 1.55 14.70 1.92
CA SER A 58 0.31 15.42 1.62
C SER A 58 -0.58 14.56 0.75
N MET A 59 -1.89 14.62 0.96
CA MET A 59 -2.86 13.82 0.21
C MET A 59 -4.09 14.64 -0.15
N SER A 60 -4.70 14.25 -1.25
CA SER A 60 -5.96 14.74 -1.79
C SER A 60 -6.79 13.53 -2.22
N ALA A 61 -8.10 13.63 -2.04
CA ALA A 61 -9.04 12.62 -2.50
C ALA A 61 -10.31 13.28 -3.06
N ALA A 62 -10.80 12.72 -4.17
CA ALA A 62 -12.03 13.14 -4.81
C ALA A 62 -12.88 11.89 -5.10
N PRO A 63 -13.82 11.53 -4.21
CA PRO A 63 -14.78 10.46 -4.47
C PRO A 63 -15.80 10.91 -5.52
N THR A 64 -16.18 9.99 -6.40
CA THR A 64 -17.28 10.12 -7.36
C THR A 64 -18.17 8.88 -7.31
N ASP A 65 -19.27 8.86 -8.05
CA ASP A 65 -20.20 7.72 -8.11
C ASP A 65 -19.57 6.44 -8.70
N SER A 66 -18.45 6.54 -9.42
CA SER A 66 -17.85 5.41 -10.15
C SER A 66 -16.35 5.23 -9.95
N LEU A 67 -15.66 6.28 -9.49
CA LEU A 67 -14.23 6.27 -9.23
C LEU A 67 -13.89 6.99 -7.93
N LEU A 68 -12.90 6.48 -7.21
CA LEU A 68 -12.20 7.21 -6.17
C LEU A 68 -10.85 7.67 -6.73
N TYR A 69 -10.67 8.98 -6.83
CA TYR A 69 -9.40 9.59 -7.22
C TYR A 69 -8.58 9.94 -5.98
N LEU A 70 -7.30 9.61 -6.01
CA LEU A 70 -6.34 9.91 -4.95
C LEU A 70 -5.06 10.51 -5.54
N ALA A 71 -4.52 11.54 -4.88
CA ALA A 71 -3.17 12.04 -5.11
C ALA A 71 -2.41 12.13 -3.79
N VAL A 72 -1.19 11.64 -3.77
CA VAL A 72 -0.27 11.66 -2.63
C VAL A 72 1.05 12.26 -3.07
N VAL A 73 1.59 13.15 -2.24
CA VAL A 73 2.90 13.77 -2.45
C VAL A 73 3.81 13.44 -1.28
N ILE A 74 4.97 12.86 -1.59
CA ILE A 74 6.00 12.46 -0.62
C ILE A 74 7.31 13.18 -0.99
N PRO A 75 7.70 14.25 -0.27
CA PRO A 75 8.95 14.98 -0.50
C PRO A 75 10.16 14.40 0.26
N ASP A 76 9.91 13.47 1.20
CA ASP A 76 10.95 12.88 2.03
C ASP A 76 11.73 11.81 1.25
N ARG A 77 13.04 12.03 1.07
CA ARG A 77 13.91 11.17 0.25
C ARG A 77 14.03 9.75 0.78
N ASP A 78 13.97 9.56 2.09
CA ASP A 78 14.11 8.22 2.68
C ASP A 78 12.80 7.44 2.55
N LEU A 79 11.65 8.11 2.67
CA LEU A 79 10.35 7.54 2.34
C LEU A 79 10.23 7.20 0.86
N ILE A 80 10.67 8.08 -0.05
CA ILE A 80 10.69 7.82 -1.49
C ILE A 80 11.51 6.56 -1.79
N ARG A 81 12.69 6.42 -1.17
CA ARG A 81 13.52 5.21 -1.31
C ARG A 81 12.82 3.98 -0.77
N SER A 82 12.13 4.11 0.37
CA SER A 82 11.34 3.03 0.97
C SER A 82 10.24 2.54 0.01
N VAL A 83 9.50 3.47 -0.60
CA VAL A 83 8.48 3.18 -1.62
C VAL A 83 9.09 2.56 -2.88
N ALA A 84 10.22 3.04 -3.38
CA ALA A 84 10.86 2.46 -4.56
C ALA A 84 11.34 1.01 -4.32
N GLU A 85 11.76 0.70 -3.10
CA GLU A 85 12.23 -0.65 -2.77
C GLU A 85 11.10 -1.63 -2.42
N ASN A 86 10.14 -1.18 -1.61
CA ASN A 86 9.09 -2.01 -1.01
C ASN A 86 7.73 -1.82 -1.65
N GLY A 87 7.53 -0.76 -2.41
CA GLY A 87 6.23 -0.35 -2.90
C GLY A 87 5.45 0.50 -1.90
N LEU A 88 4.30 1.00 -2.35
CA LEU A 88 3.32 1.69 -1.52
C LEU A 88 1.99 0.93 -1.66
N ILE A 89 1.38 0.56 -0.54
CA ILE A 89 0.01 0.06 -0.49
C ILE A 89 -0.89 1.22 -0.10
N VAL A 90 -1.87 1.48 -0.95
CA VAL A 90 -3.02 2.30 -0.60
C VAL A 90 -4.16 1.38 -0.19
N TRP A 91 -4.52 1.43 1.08
CA TRP A 91 -5.68 0.73 1.63
C TRP A 91 -6.92 1.61 1.57
N ILE A 92 -8.05 1.04 1.19
CA ILE A 92 -9.35 1.69 1.13
C ILE A 92 -10.31 0.86 1.95
N ASP A 93 -10.84 1.46 3.02
CA ASP A 93 -11.93 0.91 3.80
C ASP A 93 -13.20 1.75 3.61
N PRO A 94 -14.19 1.26 2.83
CA PRO A 94 -15.40 2.01 2.56
C PRO A 94 -16.27 2.24 3.80
N ALA A 95 -16.06 1.49 4.89
CA ALA A 95 -16.77 1.67 6.16
C ALA A 95 -16.15 2.73 7.07
N GLY A 96 -14.94 3.22 6.78
CA GLY A 96 -14.28 4.23 7.60
C GLY A 96 -13.66 3.70 8.91
N GLU A 97 -13.48 2.39 9.02
CA GLU A 97 -13.03 1.68 10.22
C GLU A 97 -11.56 1.27 10.19
N GLU A 98 -10.78 1.76 9.22
CA GLU A 98 -9.33 1.51 9.09
C GLU A 98 -8.98 0.03 8.85
N ARG A 99 -9.85 -0.70 8.14
CA ARG A 99 -9.64 -2.11 7.80
C ARG A 99 -8.92 -2.31 6.47
N HIS A 100 -8.14 -3.39 6.34
CA HIS A 100 -7.49 -3.80 5.08
C HIS A 100 -8.46 -4.45 4.08
N THR A 101 -9.58 -3.78 3.79
CA THR A 101 -10.67 -4.29 2.94
C THR A 101 -10.22 -4.44 1.48
N TYR A 102 -9.66 -3.37 0.92
CA TYR A 102 -9.14 -3.34 -0.45
C TYR A 102 -7.84 -2.56 -0.50
N GLY A 103 -6.82 -3.14 -1.11
CA GLY A 103 -5.49 -2.54 -1.21
C GLY A 103 -4.99 -2.53 -2.64
N VAL A 104 -4.28 -1.48 -3.03
CA VAL A 104 -3.52 -1.43 -4.27
C VAL A 104 -2.08 -1.17 -3.93
N ARG A 105 -1.21 -2.14 -4.24
CA ARG A 105 0.24 -2.00 -4.11
C ARG A 105 0.80 -1.52 -5.44
N TYR A 106 1.24 -0.28 -5.47
CA TYR A 106 1.92 0.32 -6.62
C TYR A 106 2.84 1.45 -6.12
N PRO A 107 4.06 1.63 -6.68
CA PRO A 107 4.77 0.61 -7.44
C PRO A 107 4.86 -0.70 -6.62
N LEU A 108 5.07 -1.85 -7.27
CA LEU A 108 5.26 -3.10 -6.51
C LEU A 108 6.53 -3.06 -5.65
N GLY A 109 7.51 -2.25 -6.06
CA GLY A 109 8.82 -2.14 -5.46
C GLY A 109 9.81 -3.17 -5.99
N ARG A 110 11.08 -2.81 -6.01
CA ARG A 110 12.17 -3.61 -6.57
C ARG A 110 12.27 -5.01 -5.93
N ARG A 111 12.06 -5.13 -4.61
CA ARG A 111 12.16 -6.43 -3.90
C ARG A 111 11.14 -7.43 -4.43
N ALA A 112 9.90 -7.00 -4.64
CA ALA A 112 8.82 -7.85 -5.12
C ALA A 112 8.98 -8.25 -6.59
N GLN A 113 9.56 -7.36 -7.40
CA GLN A 113 9.93 -7.67 -8.78
C GLN A 113 11.01 -8.76 -8.85
N GLN A 114 12.06 -8.64 -8.03
CA GLN A 114 13.16 -9.61 -7.96
C GLN A 114 12.69 -11.00 -7.48
N ALA A 115 11.82 -11.04 -6.46
CA ALA A 115 11.25 -12.29 -5.96
C ALA A 115 10.40 -13.01 -7.02
N GLY A 116 9.64 -12.27 -7.83
CA GLY A 116 8.85 -12.83 -8.93
C GLY A 116 9.72 -13.35 -10.09
N ALA A 117 10.80 -12.65 -10.42
CA ALA A 117 11.72 -13.06 -11.49
C ALA A 117 12.49 -14.36 -11.16
N GLY A 118 12.81 -14.58 -9.87
CA GLY A 118 13.51 -15.79 -9.42
C GLY A 118 12.73 -17.11 -9.56
N GLN A 119 11.43 -17.06 -9.85
CA GLN A 119 10.57 -18.24 -10.00
C GLN A 119 10.28 -18.62 -11.46
N GLY A 120 10.58 -17.74 -12.42
CA GLY A 120 10.27 -17.90 -13.84
C GLY A 120 11.48 -18.19 -14.72
N GLY A 121 12.16 -19.32 -14.51
CA GLY A 121 13.11 -19.88 -15.48
C GLY A 121 14.57 -19.42 -15.32
N GLY A 122 15.46 -20.40 -15.30
CA GLY A 122 16.89 -20.18 -15.34
C GLY A 122 17.31 -19.53 -16.66
N ALA A 123 17.62 -18.24 -16.60
CA ALA A 123 18.49 -17.59 -17.56
C ALA A 123 19.77 -17.19 -16.81
N SER A 124 20.88 -17.73 -17.30
CA SER A 124 22.25 -17.53 -16.83
C SER A 124 22.57 -16.06 -16.57
N GLY A 125 23.34 -15.81 -15.52
CA GLY A 125 23.86 -14.48 -15.24
C GLY A 125 24.68 -13.92 -16.39
N ALA A 126 24.40 -12.67 -16.74
CA ALA A 126 25.33 -11.71 -17.32
C ALA A 126 24.72 -10.31 -17.13
N ASP A 127 25.49 -9.42 -16.50
CA ASP A 127 25.24 -7.98 -16.37
C ASP A 127 23.89 -7.50 -15.81
N ALA A 128 23.70 -7.66 -14.50
CA ALA A 128 22.98 -6.64 -13.76
C ALA A 128 23.94 -5.44 -13.56
N PRO A 129 23.59 -4.21 -14.02
CA PRO A 129 24.44 -3.04 -13.80
C PRO A 129 24.76 -2.91 -12.31
N ARG A 130 26.05 -2.86 -11.96
CA ARG A 130 26.53 -2.64 -10.57
C ARG A 130 26.33 -1.18 -10.09
N GLY A 131 25.54 -0.39 -10.80
CA GLY A 131 25.04 0.91 -10.37
C GLY A 131 23.56 0.79 -10.03
N GLY A 132 23.13 1.31 -8.89
CA GLY A 132 21.70 1.36 -8.56
C GLY A 132 20.94 2.05 -9.68
N ALA A 133 19.89 1.42 -10.21
CA ALA A 133 19.03 2.06 -11.18
C ALA A 133 18.56 3.41 -10.60
N PRO A 134 18.53 4.49 -11.40
CA PRO A 134 17.88 5.74 -11.03
C PRO A 134 16.52 5.46 -10.38
N LEU A 135 16.17 6.20 -9.34
CA LEU A 135 14.88 6.03 -8.63
C LEU A 135 13.70 6.06 -9.62
N ASP A 136 13.81 6.87 -10.67
CA ASP A 136 12.79 7.05 -11.71
C ASP A 136 12.51 5.77 -12.50
N ASP A 137 13.52 4.92 -12.68
CA ASP A 137 13.39 3.63 -13.39
C ASP A 137 12.67 2.57 -12.55
N LEU A 138 12.41 2.84 -11.26
CA LEU A 138 11.76 1.91 -10.33
C LEU A 138 10.24 2.10 -10.22
N PHE A 139 9.70 3.18 -10.79
CA PHE A 139 8.28 3.50 -10.69
C PHE A 139 7.40 2.90 -11.79
N PRO A 140 7.88 2.70 -13.05
CA PRO A 140 7.23 1.80 -13.98
C PRO A 140 7.37 0.36 -13.47
N SER A 141 6.32 -0.14 -12.80
CA SER A 141 6.31 -1.48 -12.22
C SER A 141 4.93 -2.12 -12.35
N ASP A 142 4.87 -3.42 -12.07
CA ASP A 142 3.60 -4.08 -11.85
C ASP A 142 2.84 -3.40 -10.69
N LEU A 143 1.53 -3.56 -10.69
CA LEU A 143 0.68 -3.30 -9.54
C LEU A 143 0.12 -4.63 -9.01
N ALA A 144 -0.23 -4.66 -7.73
CA ALA A 144 -0.99 -5.75 -7.15
C ALA A 144 -2.28 -5.25 -6.50
N VAL A 145 -3.36 -6.01 -6.70
CA VAL A 145 -4.65 -5.78 -6.02
C VAL A 145 -4.75 -6.76 -4.86
N ILE A 146 -5.00 -6.23 -3.67
CA ILE A 146 -5.04 -6.94 -2.40
C ILE A 146 -6.47 -6.84 -1.86
N ARG A 147 -7.00 -7.92 -1.28
CA ARG A 147 -8.31 -7.92 -0.61
C ARG A 147 -8.23 -8.74 0.65
N ASN A 148 -8.55 -8.12 1.80
CA ASN A 148 -8.43 -8.74 3.13
C ASN A 148 -7.04 -9.38 3.28
N ASP A 149 -6.00 -8.56 3.12
CA ASP A 149 -4.58 -8.96 3.21
C ASP A 149 -4.11 -10.04 2.23
N THR A 150 -4.94 -10.42 1.26
CA THR A 150 -4.59 -11.45 0.27
C THR A 150 -4.40 -10.83 -1.12
N VAL A 151 -3.22 -11.01 -1.71
CA VAL A 151 -2.97 -10.64 -3.12
C VAL A 151 -3.88 -11.47 -4.03
N ARG A 152 -4.71 -10.78 -4.81
CA ARG A 152 -5.65 -11.38 -5.77
C ARG A 152 -5.13 -11.33 -7.20
N TYR A 153 -4.52 -10.21 -7.57
CA TYR A 153 -4.01 -9.98 -8.91
C TYR A 153 -2.65 -9.30 -8.84
N ARG A 154 -1.77 -9.65 -9.76
CA ARG A 154 -0.54 -8.92 -10.08
C ARG A 154 -0.52 -8.71 -11.58
N MET A 155 -0.31 -7.48 -12.02
CA MET A 155 -0.37 -7.11 -13.44
C MET A 155 0.46 -5.86 -13.73
N PRO A 156 0.88 -5.62 -14.98
CA PRO A 156 1.43 -4.33 -15.38
C PRO A 156 0.44 -3.20 -15.06
N ALA A 157 0.93 -2.05 -14.57
CA ALA A 157 0.04 -0.99 -14.10
C ALA A 157 -0.90 -0.40 -15.17
N GLY A 158 -0.51 -0.46 -16.44
CA GLY A 158 -1.35 -0.04 -17.57
C GLY A 158 -2.26 -1.13 -18.14
N LEU A 159 -2.31 -2.34 -17.55
CA LEU A 159 -3.11 -3.44 -18.09
C LEU A 159 -4.62 -3.20 -17.90
N SER A 160 -5.02 -2.69 -16.73
CA SER A 160 -6.41 -2.36 -16.47
C SER A 160 -6.76 -1.03 -17.11
N SER A 161 -7.88 -0.99 -17.83
CA SER A 161 -8.41 0.26 -18.39
C SER A 161 -9.10 1.12 -17.32
N ALA A 162 -9.53 0.48 -16.24
CA ALA A 162 -10.34 1.09 -15.18
C ALA A 162 -9.55 1.43 -13.92
N LEU A 163 -8.73 0.50 -13.41
CA LEU A 163 -7.82 0.76 -12.30
C LEU A 163 -6.54 1.38 -12.85
N LYS A 164 -6.28 2.63 -12.50
CA LYS A 164 -5.08 3.36 -12.95
C LYS A 164 -4.26 3.77 -11.74
N ALA A 165 -2.95 3.64 -11.83
CA ALA A 165 -2.03 4.15 -10.84
C ALA A 165 -0.76 4.65 -11.54
N GLN A 166 -0.22 5.77 -11.08
CA GLN A 166 0.99 6.39 -11.62
C GLN A 166 1.84 6.95 -10.49
N ALA A 167 3.16 6.80 -10.63
CA ALA A 167 4.14 7.24 -9.66
C ALA A 167 5.26 7.92 -10.41
N THR A 168 5.44 9.22 -10.16
CA THR A 168 6.39 10.07 -10.88
C THR A 168 7.25 10.81 -9.88
N LEU A 169 8.57 10.77 -10.05
CA LEU A 169 9.46 11.64 -9.30
C LEU A 169 9.53 13.00 -10.03
N ASP A 170 9.12 14.06 -9.35
CA ASP A 170 9.20 15.42 -9.88
C ASP A 170 9.77 16.36 -8.81
N THR A 171 10.76 17.16 -9.20
CA THR A 171 11.39 18.20 -8.37
C THR A 171 11.77 17.70 -6.96
N GLY A 172 12.15 16.42 -6.87
CA GLY A 172 12.58 15.77 -5.63
C GLY A 172 11.46 15.23 -4.72
N SER A 173 10.21 15.32 -5.14
CA SER A 173 9.07 14.66 -4.49
C SER A 173 8.56 13.51 -5.34
N LEU A 174 8.05 12.47 -4.71
CA LEU A 174 7.26 11.44 -5.37
C LEU A 174 5.81 11.89 -5.41
N ILE A 175 5.28 12.04 -6.62
CA ILE A 175 3.86 12.24 -6.91
C ILE A 175 3.27 10.88 -7.23
N TYR A 176 2.20 10.55 -6.51
CA TYR A 176 1.50 9.29 -6.65
C TYR A 176 0.04 9.56 -6.91
N GLU A 177 -0.51 8.98 -7.96
CA GLU A 177 -1.89 9.17 -8.37
C GLU A 177 -2.58 7.83 -8.59
N MET A 178 -3.87 7.77 -8.28
CA MET A 178 -4.68 6.58 -8.48
C MET A 178 -6.12 6.92 -8.81
N ALA A 179 -6.71 6.14 -9.70
CA ALA A 179 -8.15 6.07 -9.91
C ALA A 179 -8.64 4.64 -9.66
N VAL A 180 -9.42 4.45 -8.60
CA VAL A 180 -9.97 3.15 -8.20
C VAL A 180 -11.43 3.05 -8.60
N PRO A 181 -11.82 2.03 -9.40
CA PRO A 181 -13.22 1.78 -9.70
C PRO A 181 -13.99 1.43 -8.43
N VAL A 182 -15.02 2.21 -8.14
CA VAL A 182 -16.01 1.88 -7.12
C VAL A 182 -17.27 1.37 -7.81
N SER A 183 -17.94 0.40 -7.18
CA SER A 183 -19.14 -0.19 -7.76
C SER A 183 -20.35 0.39 -7.06
N PRO A 184 -21.27 1.08 -7.76
CA PRO A 184 -22.58 1.33 -7.19
C PRO A 184 -23.24 -0.02 -6.88
N SER A 185 -24.17 -0.01 -5.93
CA SER A 185 -24.89 -1.14 -5.32
C SER A 185 -25.57 -2.09 -6.31
N ARG A 186 -25.57 -1.77 -7.61
CA ARG A 186 -26.19 -2.54 -8.70
C ARG A 186 -25.31 -2.70 -9.96
N SER A 187 -24.00 -2.46 -9.87
CA SER A 187 -23.10 -2.62 -11.01
C SER A 187 -22.89 -4.07 -11.42
N ALA A 188 -22.56 -4.28 -12.70
CA ALA A 188 -22.23 -5.58 -13.26
C ALA A 188 -21.11 -6.27 -12.45
N THR A 189 -21.32 -7.53 -12.08
CA THR A 189 -20.38 -8.35 -11.29
C THR A 189 -19.30 -9.02 -12.17
N THR A 190 -19.03 -8.44 -13.34
CA THR A 190 -18.11 -8.96 -14.36
C THR A 190 -17.39 -7.81 -15.06
N GLY A 191 -16.22 -8.10 -15.65
CA GLY A 191 -15.39 -7.13 -16.38
C GLY A 191 -14.33 -6.44 -15.52
N ASP A 192 -13.47 -5.67 -16.20
CA ASP A 192 -12.24 -5.04 -15.67
C ASP A 192 -12.47 -4.23 -14.38
N ARG A 193 -13.54 -3.41 -14.35
CA ARG A 193 -13.94 -2.61 -13.16
C ARG A 193 -14.25 -3.47 -11.95
N TRP A 194 -15.01 -4.55 -12.14
CA TRP A 194 -15.35 -5.46 -11.05
C TRP A 194 -14.14 -6.28 -10.63
N GLU A 195 -13.38 -6.78 -11.61
CA GLU A 195 -12.23 -7.65 -11.37
C GLU A 195 -11.19 -6.95 -10.48
N HIS A 196 -10.83 -5.72 -10.84
CA HIS A 196 -9.74 -4.97 -10.23
C HIS A 196 -10.17 -3.86 -9.27
N GLY A 197 -11.43 -3.42 -9.26
CA GLY A 197 -11.93 -2.33 -8.40
C GLY A 197 -12.40 -2.75 -7.00
N LEU A 198 -12.94 -1.81 -6.23
CA LEU A 198 -13.34 -2.00 -4.82
C LEU A 198 -14.43 -3.08 -4.62
N ARG A 199 -15.32 -3.27 -5.61
CA ARG A 199 -16.51 -4.15 -5.54
C ARG A 199 -17.53 -3.74 -4.47
N GLY A 200 -17.59 -2.46 -4.15
CA GLY A 200 -18.55 -1.90 -3.22
C GLY A 200 -18.68 -0.39 -3.39
N GLU A 201 -19.68 0.15 -2.70
CA GLU A 201 -19.91 1.59 -2.58
C GLU A 201 -19.01 2.20 -1.52
N LEU A 202 -18.78 3.50 -1.64
CA LEU A 202 -18.14 4.29 -0.61
C LEU A 202 -19.19 4.68 0.44
N GLY A 203 -18.87 4.53 1.72
CA GLY A 203 -19.70 5.08 2.79
C GLY A 203 -19.59 6.60 2.91
N ASN A 204 -20.34 7.18 3.85
CA ASN A 204 -20.27 8.61 4.19
C ASN A 204 -18.90 9.03 4.73
N THR A 205 -18.09 8.08 5.15
CA THR A 205 -16.71 8.28 5.56
C THR A 205 -15.91 7.08 5.11
N VAL A 206 -14.83 7.33 4.39
CA VAL A 206 -13.94 6.30 3.87
C VAL A 206 -12.60 6.47 4.56
N ALA A 207 -12.01 5.38 5.05
CA ALA A 207 -10.66 5.42 5.59
C ALA A 207 -9.66 5.03 4.49
N ILE A 208 -8.61 5.82 4.38
CA ILE A 208 -7.52 5.63 3.43
C ILE A 208 -6.24 5.40 4.22
N GLY A 209 -5.60 4.26 3.99
CA GLY A 209 -4.34 3.88 4.61
C GLY A 209 -3.19 4.03 3.62
N LEU A 210 -2.07 4.60 4.03
CA LEU A 210 -0.83 4.61 3.26
C LEU A 210 0.21 3.78 4.00
N GLN A 211 0.64 2.69 3.37
CA GLN A 211 1.53 1.72 3.99
C GLN A 211 2.72 1.37 3.09
N THR A 212 3.92 1.36 3.65
CA THR A 212 5.07 0.70 3.04
C THR A 212 5.16 -0.71 3.60
N PRO A 213 5.09 -1.77 2.77
CA PRO A 213 5.16 -3.15 3.25
C PRO A 213 6.47 -3.42 3.99
N ASP A 214 6.39 -4.26 5.02
CA ASP A 214 7.58 -4.81 5.66
C ASP A 214 8.39 -5.62 4.63
N PRO A 215 9.72 -5.42 4.51
CA PRO A 215 10.55 -6.22 3.63
C PRO A 215 10.50 -7.74 3.88
N GLU A 216 10.12 -8.18 5.08
CA GLU A 216 9.98 -9.60 5.43
C GLU A 216 8.61 -10.19 5.02
N ASP A 217 7.63 -9.35 4.68
CA ASP A 217 6.30 -9.80 4.28
C ASP A 217 6.28 -10.27 2.81
N THR A 218 6.68 -11.53 2.61
CA THR A 218 6.68 -12.20 1.31
C THR A 218 5.29 -12.64 0.83
N ASP A 219 4.29 -12.65 1.72
CA ASP A 219 2.93 -13.09 1.41
C ASP A 219 2.22 -12.08 0.50
N LEU A 220 2.62 -10.81 0.61
CA LEU A 220 2.18 -9.72 -0.27
C LEU A 220 2.95 -9.64 -1.60
N VAL A 221 3.93 -10.50 -1.81
CA VAL A 221 4.81 -10.52 -3.00
C VAL A 221 4.43 -11.64 -3.97
N THR A 222 3.91 -12.75 -3.46
CA THR A 222 3.57 -13.93 -4.26
C THR A 222 2.06 -14.11 -4.25
N PRO A 223 1.38 -14.17 -5.41
CA PRO A 223 -0.03 -14.54 -5.44
C PRO A 223 -0.19 -15.86 -4.72
N SER A 224 -1.11 -15.95 -3.74
CA SER A 224 -1.33 -17.21 -3.03
C SER A 224 -1.60 -18.29 -4.08
N SER A 225 -0.70 -19.28 -4.18
CA SER A 225 -0.74 -20.39 -5.15
C SER A 225 -1.87 -21.37 -4.85
N ARG A 226 -3.07 -20.88 -4.55
CA ARG A 226 -4.26 -21.69 -4.37
C ARG A 226 -4.86 -21.96 -5.76
N GLY A 227 -4.17 -22.85 -6.47
CA GLY A 227 -4.71 -23.71 -7.52
C GLY A 227 -5.17 -23.03 -8.81
N ILE A 228 -4.23 -22.65 -9.68
CA ILE A 228 -4.51 -22.64 -11.12
C ILE A 228 -4.22 -24.07 -11.62
N PRO A 229 -5.22 -24.86 -12.05
CA PRO A 229 -4.94 -26.12 -12.72
C PRO A 229 -4.19 -25.79 -14.00
N SER A 230 -2.94 -26.23 -14.12
CA SER A 230 -2.20 -26.11 -15.38
C SER A 230 -2.97 -26.84 -16.47
N VAL A 231 -3.61 -26.09 -17.38
CA VAL A 231 -4.20 -26.59 -18.63
C VAL A 231 -3.06 -26.79 -19.64
N THR A 232 -2.13 -27.66 -19.30
CA THR A 232 -1.23 -28.27 -20.27
C THR A 232 -1.19 -29.74 -19.91
N GLY A 233 -2.09 -30.49 -20.53
CA GLY A 233 -2.07 -31.94 -20.48
C GLY A 233 -0.73 -32.45 -20.99
N ARG A 234 0.07 -33.02 -20.09
CA ARG A 234 1.15 -33.93 -20.47
C ARG A 234 1.31 -34.99 -19.41
N GLY A 235 0.72 -36.15 -19.69
CA GLY A 235 0.94 -37.37 -18.93
C GLY A 235 2.44 -37.65 -18.82
N GLY A 236 2.90 -37.85 -17.58
CA GLY A 236 4.32 -38.00 -17.26
C GLY A 236 4.51 -38.91 -16.06
N ARG A 237 4.44 -40.22 -16.34
CA ARG A 237 4.95 -41.38 -15.58
C ARG A 237 5.60 -41.12 -14.21
N ARG A 238 5.01 -41.76 -13.20
CA ARG A 238 5.63 -42.19 -11.94
C ARG A 238 7.06 -42.71 -12.18
N ARG A 239 8.05 -42.07 -11.54
CA ARG A 239 9.35 -42.67 -11.22
C ARG A 239 9.77 -42.24 -9.84
N SER A 240 9.69 -43.16 -8.89
CA SER A 240 10.49 -43.13 -7.67
C SER A 240 11.97 -43.27 -8.04
N PRO A 241 12.88 -42.58 -7.33
CA PRO A 241 14.11 -43.28 -6.96
C PRO A 241 14.38 -43.26 -5.46
N ARG A 242 14.55 -44.50 -4.96
CA ARG A 242 15.16 -44.87 -3.70
C ARG A 242 16.68 -44.74 -3.85
N GLY A 243 17.37 -44.04 -2.95
CA GLY A 243 18.78 -44.33 -2.64
C GLY A 243 19.78 -43.17 -2.59
N ARG A 244 20.27 -42.93 -1.36
CA ARG A 244 21.65 -42.57 -0.96
C ARG A 244 22.35 -41.38 -1.65
N ARG A 245 22.63 -40.32 -0.87
CA ARG A 245 24.00 -40.01 -0.42
C ARG A 245 24.02 -39.02 0.75
N ARG A 246 24.86 -39.41 1.71
CA ARG A 246 25.21 -38.77 2.98
C ARG A 246 26.32 -37.76 2.70
N GLY A 247 26.25 -36.58 3.31
CA GLY A 247 27.44 -35.76 3.62
C GLY A 247 27.64 -34.49 2.79
N ARG A 248 27.16 -33.36 3.32
CA ARG A 248 27.95 -32.19 3.74
C ARG A 248 26.96 -31.11 4.19
N ARG A 249 26.62 -31.13 5.49
CA ARG A 249 26.15 -29.92 6.17
C ARG A 249 27.34 -28.97 6.24
N GLY A 250 27.48 -28.15 5.22
CA GLY A 250 28.23 -26.91 5.35
C GLY A 250 27.48 -26.07 6.37
N GLN A 251 28.09 -25.85 7.52
CA GLN A 251 27.74 -24.78 8.44
C GLN A 251 27.87 -23.47 7.67
N GLN A 252 26.81 -23.05 7.00
CA GLN A 252 26.65 -21.65 6.67
C GLN A 252 26.36 -21.01 8.02
N ARG A 253 27.42 -20.48 8.66
CA ARG A 253 27.30 -19.53 9.76
C ARG A 253 26.24 -18.54 9.32
N GLN A 254 25.07 -18.59 9.95
CA GLN A 254 24.11 -17.50 9.89
C GLN A 254 24.87 -16.31 10.47
N GLN A 255 25.44 -15.53 9.56
CA GLN A 255 25.96 -14.22 9.87
C GLN A 255 24.75 -13.48 10.45
N PRO A 256 24.83 -12.94 11.67
CA PRO A 256 23.75 -12.11 12.19
C PRO A 256 23.49 -11.06 11.12
N SER A 257 22.28 -11.07 10.55
CA SER A 257 21.84 -9.99 9.66
C SER A 257 22.15 -8.70 10.40
N ALA A 258 23.00 -7.85 9.82
CA ALA A 258 23.22 -6.52 10.39
C ALA A 258 21.85 -5.90 10.64
N PRO A 259 21.62 -5.23 11.78
CA PRO A 259 20.33 -4.59 12.03
C PRO A 259 20.04 -3.69 10.83
N THR A 260 18.95 -4.01 10.12
CA THR A 260 18.47 -3.16 9.04
C THR A 260 18.32 -1.77 9.65
N PRO A 261 18.98 -0.73 9.12
CA PRO A 261 18.82 0.61 9.67
C PRO A 261 17.32 0.92 9.70
N ASP A 262 16.83 1.51 10.80
CA ASP A 262 15.45 2.00 10.92
C ASP A 262 15.18 2.92 9.73
N ARG A 263 14.57 2.37 8.68
CA ARG A 263 14.16 3.13 7.51
C ARG A 263 12.77 3.64 7.80
N PRO A 264 12.48 4.90 7.48
CA PRO A 264 11.14 5.42 7.69
C PRO A 264 10.16 4.59 6.85
N THR A 265 9.13 4.08 7.52
CA THR A 265 8.00 3.41 6.90
C THR A 265 6.79 4.33 6.95
N LEU A 266 5.93 4.19 5.94
CA LEU A 266 4.58 4.68 6.03
C LEU A 266 3.71 3.61 6.67
N ASP A 267 2.97 4.01 7.68
CA ASP A 267 1.85 3.29 8.25
C ASP A 267 0.97 4.35 8.88
N LEU A 268 0.04 4.89 8.09
CA LEU A 268 -0.83 5.97 8.51
C LEU A 268 -2.22 5.78 7.92
N TRP A 269 -3.21 6.26 8.66
CA TRP A 269 -4.59 6.29 8.24
C TRP A 269 -5.11 7.72 8.26
N THR A 270 -6.04 7.98 7.36
CA THR A 270 -6.78 9.24 7.32
C THR A 270 -8.18 8.96 6.82
N ARG A 271 -9.13 9.79 7.23
CA ARG A 271 -10.52 9.68 6.77
C ARG A 271 -10.79 10.73 5.71
N ILE A 272 -11.56 10.37 4.70
CA ILE A 272 -12.14 11.32 3.75
C ILE A 272 -13.65 11.35 4.01
N ALA A 273 -14.22 12.54 4.11
CA ALA A 273 -15.67 12.67 4.09
C ALA A 273 -16.18 12.25 2.71
N GLY A 274 -17.25 11.46 2.67
CA GLY A 274 -17.97 11.19 1.42
C GLY A 274 -18.76 12.43 1.01
N SER A 275 -19.01 12.59 -0.30
CA SER A 275 -19.82 13.69 -0.87
C SER A 275 -21.33 13.60 -0.54
N GLY A 276 -21.73 12.78 0.42
CA GLY A 276 -23.12 12.62 0.86
C GLY A 276 -23.40 13.41 2.13
N GLY A 277 -23.75 14.69 2.00
CA GLY A 277 -24.15 15.51 3.15
C GLY A 277 -24.38 16.97 2.83
N SER A 278 -25.45 17.27 2.08
CA SER A 278 -26.21 18.51 2.21
C SER A 278 -27.69 18.16 2.33
#